data_AF-A0A6A5R4H0-F1
#
_entry.id   AF-A0A6A5R4H0-F1
#
_cell.length_a   1.000
_cell.length_b   1.000
_cell.length_c   1.000
_cell.angle_alpha   90.00
_cell.angle_beta   90.00
_cell.angle_gamma   90.00
#
_symmetry.space_group_name_H-M   'P 1'
#
loop_
_entity.id
_entity.type
_entity.pdbx_description
1 polymer ?
#
loop_
_entity_poly.entity_id
_entity_poly.type
_entity_poly.pdbx_seq_one_letter_code
_entity_poly.pdbx_strand_id
1 'polypeptide(L)'
;MSYNKVISSKVIKTVNAGGKAIQVKYATKTSSWERSFLAQGVQDEFCEAVKKAPDVPASAAIAILAEKEHPSESDSKSHFTTVFEDSNGNHITTKHVYP
;
A
#
# COMPACT_ATOMS: atom_id res chain seq x y z
N MET A 1 6.38 -12.00 15.69
CA MET A 1 5.10 -11.31 15.42
C MET A 1 4.63 -11.67 14.01
N SER A 2 3.41 -12.18 13.86
CA SER A 2 2.87 -12.58 12.55
C SER A 2 2.67 -11.33 11.69
N TYR A 3 3.45 -11.20 10.62
CA TYR A 3 3.22 -10.19 9.59
C TYR A 3 1.80 -10.39 9.03
N ASN A 4 1.04 -9.31 8.83
CA ASN A 4 -0.24 -9.39 8.12
C ASN A 4 0.05 -9.74 6.67
N LYS A 5 0.10 -11.04 6.37
CA LYS A 5 0.39 -11.54 5.03
C LYS A 5 -0.74 -11.12 4.12
N VAL A 6 -0.43 -10.40 3.04
CA VAL A 6 -1.40 -10.13 1.98
C VAL A 6 -1.71 -11.46 1.30
N ILE A 7 -2.95 -11.91 1.40
CA ILE A 7 -3.47 -13.12 0.74
C ILE A 7 -4.01 -12.76 -0.64
N SER A 8 -4.67 -11.61 -0.76
CA SER A 8 -5.20 -11.12 -2.02
C SER A 8 -5.17 -9.60 -2.05
N SER A 9 -4.96 -9.04 -3.24
CA SER A 9 -4.93 -7.60 -3.48
C SER A 9 -5.61 -7.25 -4.80
N LYS A 10 -6.05 -6.00 -4.91
CA LYS A 10 -6.65 -5.44 -6.13
C LYS A 10 -5.86 -4.22 -6.59
N VAL A 11 -5.64 -4.12 -7.89
CA VAL A 11 -4.94 -2.98 -8.51
C VAL A 11 -5.82 -1.74 -8.45
N ILE A 12 -5.21 -0.62 -8.07
CA ILE A 12 -5.79 0.73 -8.13
C ILE A 12 -5.38 1.37 -9.45
N LYS A 13 -4.10 1.69 -9.58
CA LYS A 13 -3.47 2.28 -10.77
C LYS A 13 -1.95 2.15 -10.69
N THR A 14 -1.27 2.44 -11.79
CA THR A 14 0.20 2.53 -11.82
C THR A 14 0.61 3.99 -11.67
N VAL A 15 1.57 4.27 -10.79
CA VAL A 15 2.10 5.62 -10.55
C VAL A 15 3.61 5.64 -10.78
N ASN A 16 4.15 6.80 -11.12
CA ASN A 16 5.60 7.00 -11.17
C ASN A 16 6.09 7.45 -9.79
N ALA A 17 6.93 6.65 -9.13
CA ALA A 17 7.49 6.96 -7.82
C ALA A 17 8.97 6.65 -7.80
N GLY A 18 9.83 7.62 -7.44
CA GLY A 18 11.28 7.45 -7.48
C GLY A 18 11.82 7.14 -8.90
N GLY A 19 11.18 7.68 -9.95
CA GLY A 19 11.61 7.52 -11.35
C GLY A 19 11.25 6.19 -12.01
N LYS A 20 10.36 5.39 -11.41
CA LYS A 20 9.91 4.09 -11.91
C LYS A 20 8.40 3.92 -11.78
N ALA A 21 7.85 3.08 -12.64
CA ALA A 21 6.45 2.68 -12.61
C ALA A 21 6.21 1.68 -11.46
N ILE A 22 5.44 2.10 -10.46
CA ILE A 22 4.99 1.29 -9.34
C ILE A 22 3.50 1.01 -9.50
N GLN A 23 3.15 -0.27 -9.53
CA GLN A 23 1.76 -0.70 -9.53
C GLN A 23 1.19 -0.61 -8.12
N VAL A 24 0.27 0.33 -7.92
CA VAL A 24 -0.38 0.55 -6.63
C VAL A 24 -1.59 -0.37 -6.51
N LYS A 25 -1.67 -1.09 -5.40
CA LYS A 25 -2.73 -2.03 -5.06
C LYS A 25 -3.21 -1.79 -3.63
N TYR A 26 -4.34 -2.36 -3.27
CA TYR A 26 -4.76 -2.52 -1.88
C TYR A 26 -5.02 -3.98 -1.56
N ALA A 27 -4.74 -4.39 -0.33
CA ALA A 27 -5.04 -5.74 0.14
C ALA A 27 -6.55 -5.88 0.31
N THR A 28 -7.16 -6.83 -0.40
CA THR A 28 -8.56 -7.23 -0.19
C THR A 28 -8.68 -8.28 0.90
N LYS A 29 -7.62 -9.06 1.12
CA LYS A 29 -7.56 -10.06 2.18
C LYS A 29 -6.16 -10.17 2.73
N THR A 30 -6.05 -10.14 4.04
CA THR A 30 -4.82 -10.45 4.78
C THR A 30 -5.06 -11.66 5.69
N SER A 31 -4.02 -12.16 6.33
CA SER A 31 -4.12 -13.21 7.35
C SER A 31 -5.01 -12.85 8.55
N SER A 32 -5.28 -11.56 8.76
CA SER A 32 -5.96 -11.07 9.96
C SER A 32 -7.29 -10.36 9.69
N TRP A 33 -7.54 -9.92 8.45
CA TRP A 33 -8.77 -9.21 8.08
C TRP A 33 -9.04 -9.30 6.58
N GLU A 34 -10.30 -9.08 6.20
CA GLU A 34 -10.71 -8.94 4.80
C GLU A 34 -11.48 -7.64 4.58
N ARG A 35 -11.37 -7.09 3.37
CA ARG A 35 -12.10 -5.92 2.90
C ARG A 35 -12.60 -6.16 1.48
N SER A 36 -13.85 -5.83 1.24
CA SER A 36 -14.45 -5.94 -0.09
C SER A 36 -14.17 -4.71 -0.95
N PHE A 37 -14.04 -3.55 -0.31
CA PHE A 37 -13.93 -2.26 -0.98
C PHE A 37 -12.99 -1.30 -0.22
N LEU A 38 -12.40 -0.38 -0.98
CA LEU A 38 -11.62 0.74 -0.48
C LEU A 38 -12.19 1.99 -1.13
N ALA A 39 -12.57 2.99 -0.32
CA ALA A 39 -13.13 4.23 -0.83
C ALA A 39 -12.20 4.89 -1.84
N GLN A 40 -12.76 5.43 -2.93
CA GLN A 40 -11.98 6.01 -4.02
C GLN A 40 -11.06 7.15 -3.53
N GLY A 41 -11.54 8.00 -2.60
CA GLY A 41 -10.71 9.04 -1.98
C GLY A 41 -9.44 8.49 -1.35
N VAL A 42 -9.56 7.40 -0.57
CA VAL A 42 -8.41 6.76 0.08
C VAL A 42 -7.49 6.09 -0.94
N GLN A 43 -8.04 5.53 -2.03
CA GLN A 43 -7.22 5.02 -3.14
C GLN A 43 -6.36 6.11 -3.76
N ASP A 44 -6.94 7.29 -3.99
CA ASP A 44 -6.25 8.43 -4.58
C ASP A 44 -5.21 9.03 -3.63
N GLU A 45 -5.55 9.23 -2.36
CA GLU A 45 -4.61 9.67 -1.32
C GLU A 45 -3.41 8.72 -1.20
N PHE A 46 -3.68 7.41 -1.19
CA PHE A 46 -2.63 6.41 -1.13
C PHE A 46 -1.70 6.48 -2.34
N CYS A 47 -2.27 6.67 -3.54
CA CYS A 47 -1.47 6.80 -4.75
C CYS A 47 -0.59 8.06 -4.74
N GLU A 48 -1.10 9.18 -4.21
CA GLU A 48 -0.29 10.39 -4.03
C GLU A 48 0.81 10.18 -2.98
N ALA A 49 0.51 9.48 -1.89
CA ALA A 49 1.51 9.13 -0.87
C ALA A 49 2.64 8.28 -1.44
N VAL A 50 2.32 7.27 -2.26
CA VAL A 50 3.33 6.42 -2.93
C VAL A 50 4.16 7.22 -3.92
N LYS A 51 3.58 8.16 -4.66
CA LYS A 51 4.34 9.03 -5.59
C LYS A 51 5.36 9.91 -4.86
N LYS A 52 4.98 10.46 -3.70
CA LYS A 52 5.81 11.35 -2.89
C LYS A 52 6.78 10.60 -1.98
N ALA A 53 6.64 9.27 -1.86
CA ALA A 53 7.48 8.47 -0.98
C ALA A 53 8.96 8.66 -1.36
N PRO A 54 9.80 9.23 -0.46
CA PRO A 54 11.19 9.51 -0.78
C PRO A 54 12.04 8.24 -0.86
N ASP A 55 11.57 7.15 -0.26
CA ASP A 55 12.34 5.92 -0.09
C ASP A 55 11.57 4.69 -0.63
N VAL A 56 11.29 4.71 -1.94
CA VAL A 56 10.75 3.55 -2.65
C VAL A 56 11.88 2.58 -2.99
N PRO A 57 11.89 1.35 -2.45
CA PRO A 57 12.98 0.39 -2.64
C PRO A 57 13.32 0.19 -4.12
N ALA A 58 14.60 0.19 -4.50
CA ALA A 58 15.06 0.13 -5.90
C ALA A 58 14.36 -0.98 -6.70
N SER A 59 14.24 -2.18 -6.11
CA SER A 59 13.63 -3.36 -6.72
C SER A 59 12.10 -3.42 -6.63
N ALA A 60 11.45 -2.44 -5.97
CA ALA A 60 10.01 -2.43 -5.84
C ALA A 60 9.34 -2.14 -7.19
N ALA A 61 8.36 -2.96 -7.54
CA ALA A 61 7.49 -2.77 -8.69
C ALA A 61 6.01 -2.66 -8.27
N ILE A 62 5.68 -3.10 -7.07
CA ILE A 62 4.31 -3.16 -6.54
C ILE A 62 4.29 -2.52 -5.15
N ALA A 63 3.29 -1.68 -4.89
CA ALA A 63 3.01 -1.11 -3.57
C ALA A 63 1.59 -1.50 -3.16
N ILE A 64 1.44 -2.17 -2.03
CA ILE A 64 0.16 -2.69 -1.54
C ILE A 64 -0.21 -2.03 -0.22
N LEU A 65 -1.35 -1.34 -0.18
CA LEU A 65 -1.93 -0.88 1.08
C LEU A 65 -2.36 -2.09 1.93
N ALA A 66 -1.72 -2.28 3.07
CA ALA A 66 -1.90 -3.43 3.95
C ALA A 66 -2.45 -3.07 5.35
N GLU A 67 -2.83 -1.80 5.58
CA GLU A 67 -3.52 -1.42 6.81
C GLU A 67 -5.01 -1.78 6.76
N LYS A 68 -5.57 -2.07 7.93
CA LYS A 68 -7.01 -2.14 8.12
C LYS A 68 -7.55 -0.72 8.21
N GLU A 69 -8.77 -0.51 7.71
CA GLU A 69 -9.47 0.77 7.87
C GLU A 69 -9.59 1.12 9.37
N HIS A 70 -8.93 2.20 9.80
CA HIS A 70 -8.98 2.66 11.18
C HIS A 70 -10.31 3.42 11.41
N PRO A 71 -11.09 3.07 12.45
CA PRO A 71 -12.39 3.70 12.74
C PRO A 71 -12.29 5.06 13.46
N SER A 72 -11.09 5.64 13.61
CA SER A 72 -10.88 6.81 14.47
C SER A 72 -10.45 8.03 13.66
N GLU A 73 -11.34 9.01 13.54
CA GLU A 73 -11.06 10.36 12.99
C GLU A 73 -10.06 11.17 13.85
N SER A 74 -9.81 10.76 15.10
CA SER A 74 -8.87 11.43 16.03
C SER A 74 -7.39 11.08 15.81
N ASP A 75 -7.08 10.03 15.04
CA ASP A 75 -5.72 9.73 14.60
C ASP A 75 -5.63 10.22 13.16
N SER A 76 -5.39 11.52 12.96
CA SER A 76 -5.24 12.12 11.64
C SER A 76 -4.30 11.22 10.83
N LYS A 77 -4.84 10.55 9.79
CA LYS A 77 -4.13 9.53 9.00
C LYS A 77 -2.82 10.10 8.48
N SER A 78 -1.77 9.94 9.27
CA SER A 78 -0.49 10.55 8.97
C SER A 78 0.31 9.63 8.05
N HIS A 79 -0.09 8.38 7.89
CA HIS A 79 0.64 7.41 7.09
C HIS A 79 -0.25 6.28 6.58
N PHE A 80 0.23 5.63 5.51
CA PHE A 80 -0.32 4.41 4.95
C PHE A 80 0.66 3.26 5.11
N THR A 81 0.23 2.16 5.73
CA THR A 81 1.07 0.95 5.82
C THR A 81 1.12 0.26 4.47
N THR A 82 2.31 0.26 3.88
CA THR A 82 2.55 -0.18 2.50
C THR A 82 3.52 -1.35 2.49
N VAL A 83 3.09 -2.43 1.85
CA VAL A 83 3.95 -3.55 1.51
C VAL A 83 4.51 -3.32 0.10
N PHE A 84 5.83 -3.26 -0.01
CA PHE A 84 6.52 -3.21 -1.29
C PHE A 84 6.90 -4.62 -1.73
N GLU A 85 6.58 -4.95 -2.96
CA GLU A 85 6.95 -6.21 -3.61
C GLU A 85 7.70 -5.94 -4.91
N ASP A 86 8.51 -6.91 -5.33
CA ASP A 86 9.15 -6.90 -6.65
C ASP A 86 8.16 -7.35 -7.74
N SER A 87 8.60 -7.34 -9.00
CA SER A 87 7.76 -7.73 -10.15
C SER A 87 7.25 -9.18 -10.08
N ASN A 88 7.94 -10.07 -9.35
CA ASN A 88 7.53 -11.45 -9.13
C ASN A 88 6.57 -11.61 -7.93
N GLY A 89 6.23 -10.53 -7.23
CA GLY A 89 5.38 -10.55 -6.04
C GLY A 89 6.08 -11.07 -4.78
N ASN A 90 7.41 -11.05 -4.72
CA ASN A 90 8.09 -11.32 -3.46
C ASN A 90 8.11 -10.08 -2.59
N HIS A 91 7.86 -10.29 -1.30
CA HIS A 91 7.96 -9.24 -0.30
C HIS A 91 9.38 -8.67 -0.23
N ILE A 92 9.51 -7.36 -0.45
CA ILE A 92 10.77 -6.63 -0.25
C ILE A 92 10.80 -6.04 1.14
N THR A 93 9.80 -5.23 1.49
CA THR A 93 9.72 -4.55 2.78
C THR A 93 8.31 -4.07 3.06
N THR A 94 8.00 -3.83 4.33
CA THR A 94 6.83 -3.04 4.75
C THR A 94 7.32 -1.68 5.24
N LYS A 95 6.67 -0.59 4.79
CA LYS A 95 6.99 0.78 5.19
C LYS A 95 5.73 1.63 5.29
N HIS A 96 5.81 2.69 6.08
CA HIS A 96 4.78 3.73 6.15
C HIS A 96 5.08 4.79 5.09
N VAL A 97 4.09 5.11 4.24
CA VAL A 97 4.16 6.21 3.27
C VAL A 97 3.21 7.32 3.69
N TYR A 98 3.55 8.57 3.38
CA TYR A 98 2.85 9.74 3.89
C TYR A 98 2.21 10.49 2.71
N PRO A 99 0.93 10.90 2.79
CA PRO A 99 0.24 11.63 1.72
C PRO A 99 0.84 13.00 1.39
#